data_AF-A7XY88-F1
#
_entry.id   AF-A7XY88-F1
#
_cell.length_a   1.000
_cell.length_b   1.000
_cell.length_c   1.000
_cell.angle_alpha   90.00
_cell.angle_beta   90.00
_cell.angle_gamma   90.00
#
_symmetry.space_group_name_H-M   'P 1'
#
loop_
_entity.id
_entity.type
_entity.pdbx_description
1 polymer ?
#
loop_
_entity_poly.entity_id
_entity_poly.type
_entity_poly.pdbx_seq_one_letter_code
_entity_poly.pdbx_strand_id
1 'polypeptide(L)'
;DREWEKVGKWENKSLNMKYPVWPRITASADTDPDDNHLSIVTLEEAPFVIVENVDYLTGTCVRNTVPCRKYFRLNNSTTEGTSVKKCCKGFCIDILKKLSKTVKFTYDLYLVTNGKHGKKI
;
A
#
# COMPACT_ATOMS: atom_id res chain seq x y z
N ASP A 1 -6.70 20.46 -26.32
CA ASP A 1 -7.78 20.91 -25.41
C ASP A 1 -7.71 20.17 -24.09
N ARG A 2 -8.25 20.74 -23.00
CA ARG A 2 -8.26 20.07 -21.69
C ARG A 2 -9.51 19.21 -21.57
N GLU A 3 -9.35 17.90 -21.40
CA GLU A 3 -10.45 16.97 -21.19
C GLU A 3 -10.59 16.58 -19.72
N TRP A 4 -11.84 16.41 -19.27
CA TRP A 4 -12.13 15.91 -17.93
C TRP A 4 -12.14 14.39 -17.91
N GLU A 5 -11.40 13.81 -16.99
CA GLU A 5 -11.39 12.37 -16.75
C GLU A 5 -12.14 12.02 -15.45
N LYS A 6 -12.98 10.99 -15.48
CA LYS A 6 -13.68 10.48 -14.30
C LYS A 6 -12.73 9.65 -13.44
N VAL A 7 -12.38 10.16 -12.26
CA VAL A 7 -11.44 9.52 -11.32
C VAL A 7 -12.09 8.63 -10.25
N GLY A 8 -13.43 8.63 -10.15
CA GLY A 8 -14.14 7.80 -9.18
C GLY A 8 -15.67 7.92 -9.22
N LYS A 9 -16.33 7.18 -8.34
CA LYS A 9 -17.78 7.08 -8.15
C LYS A 9 -18.09 6.92 -6.66
N TRP A 10 -18.96 7.77 -6.12
CA TRP A 10 -19.47 7.67 -4.75
C TRP A 10 -20.94 7.30 -4.78
N GLU A 11 -21.29 6.11 -4.29
CA GLU A 11 -22.67 5.60 -4.24
C GLU A 11 -22.85 4.72 -2.99
N ASN A 12 -24.03 4.76 -2.37
CA ASN A 12 -24.38 3.89 -1.23
C ASN A 12 -23.34 3.89 -0.08
N LYS A 13 -22.80 5.08 0.24
CA LYS A 13 -21.72 5.26 1.23
C LYS A 13 -20.41 4.52 0.90
N SER A 14 -20.23 4.10 -0.35
CA SER A 14 -19.05 3.41 -0.85
C SER A 14 -18.34 4.26 -1.91
N LEU A 15 -17.03 4.44 -1.73
CA LEU A 15 -16.16 5.16 -2.66
C LEU A 15 -15.40 4.17 -3.54
N ASN A 16 -15.71 4.17 -4.83
CA ASN A 16 -14.96 3.44 -5.85
C ASN A 16 -14.10 4.44 -6.63
N MET A 17 -12.78 4.37 -6.50
CA MET A 17 -11.90 5.22 -7.29
C MET A 17 -11.18 4.43 -8.37
N LYS A 18 -11.02 5.05 -9.54
CA LYS A 18 -10.21 4.52 -10.66
C LYS A 18 -8.75 4.37 -10.25
N TYR A 19 -8.28 5.29 -9.41
CA TYR A 19 -6.96 5.27 -8.78
C TYR A 19 -7.12 5.09 -7.28
N PRO A 20 -6.23 4.37 -6.58
CA PRO A 20 -6.38 4.14 -5.15
C PRO A 20 -6.44 5.44 -4.33
N VAL A 21 -7.41 5.53 -3.41
CA VAL A 21 -7.54 6.65 -2.46
C VAL A 21 -6.45 6.50 -1.40
N TRP A 22 -5.49 7.42 -1.40
CA TRP A 22 -4.45 7.49 -0.39
C TRP A 22 -4.95 8.22 0.86
N PRO A 23 -4.73 7.71 2.08
CA PRO A 23 -4.88 8.55 3.25
C PRO A 23 -3.75 9.59 3.20
N ARG A 24 -4.08 10.84 2.84
CA ARG A 24 -3.20 11.98 3.06
C ARG A 24 -3.09 12.21 4.57
N ILE A 25 -2.24 11.44 5.24
CA ILE A 25 -1.81 11.75 6.60
C ILE A 25 -0.75 12.85 6.52
N THR A 26 -1.13 14.00 5.96
CA THR A 26 -0.50 15.32 6.16
C THR A 26 -1.55 16.36 5.77
N ALA A 27 -2.01 17.11 6.77
CA ALA A 27 -2.94 18.24 6.62
C ALA A 27 -2.26 19.50 6.03
N SER A 28 -1.09 19.34 5.42
CA SER A 28 -0.31 20.44 4.85
C SER A 28 -0.12 20.16 3.37
N ALA A 29 -0.73 21.00 2.55
CA ALA A 29 -0.42 21.13 1.15
C ALA A 29 1.02 21.66 1.02
N ASP A 30 2.01 20.78 1.10
CA ASP A 30 3.37 21.13 0.74
C ASP A 30 3.53 20.87 -0.77
N THR A 31 3.74 21.98 -1.46
CA THR A 31 4.02 22.14 -2.89
C THR A 31 5.43 21.66 -3.20
N ASP A 32 5.76 20.41 -2.88
CA ASP A 32 6.98 19.75 -3.36
C ASP A 32 6.58 18.64 -4.35
N PRO A 33 7.30 18.51 -5.47
CA PRO A 33 6.98 17.52 -6.49
C PRO A 33 6.97 16.11 -5.88
N ASP A 34 6.22 15.21 -6.52
CA ASP A 34 6.05 13.77 -6.26
C ASP A 34 7.36 12.96 -6.02
N ASP A 35 8.54 13.57 -6.01
CA ASP A 35 9.86 12.94 -5.88
C ASP A 35 10.10 12.26 -4.53
N ASN A 36 9.30 12.55 -3.50
CA ASN A 36 9.43 11.93 -2.17
C ASN A 36 8.43 10.78 -1.92
N HIS A 37 7.89 10.16 -2.98
CA HIS A 37 7.03 8.98 -2.86
C HIS A 37 7.73 7.70 -3.35
N LEU A 38 7.94 6.74 -2.44
CA LEU A 38 8.67 5.51 -2.73
C LEU A 38 7.74 4.28 -2.81
N SER A 39 7.91 3.47 -3.85
CA SER A 39 7.32 2.11 -3.90
C SER A 39 8.28 1.10 -3.28
N ILE A 40 7.90 0.54 -2.13
CA ILE A 40 8.72 -0.37 -1.33
C ILE A 40 8.12 -1.78 -1.38
N VAL A 41 8.99 -2.75 -1.65
CA VAL A 41 8.63 -4.16 -1.66
C VAL A 41 9.22 -4.89 -0.47
N THR A 42 8.48 -5.82 0.11
CA THR A 42 8.99 -6.69 1.18
C THR A 42 8.48 -8.13 1.03
N LEU A 43 9.18 -9.04 1.71
CA LEU A 43 8.77 -10.42 1.90
C LEU A 43 8.07 -10.59 3.25
N GLU A 44 7.23 -11.62 3.34
CA GLU A 44 6.58 -12.06 4.56
C GLU A 44 7.53 -13.02 5.29
N GLU A 45 8.15 -12.53 6.36
CA GLU A 45 9.20 -13.25 7.10
C GLU A 45 9.14 -12.87 8.59
N ALA A 46 8.61 -13.76 9.42
CA ALA A 46 8.61 -13.55 10.87
C ALA A 46 10.03 -13.75 11.43
N PRO A 47 10.52 -12.89 12.34
CA PRO A 47 9.81 -11.81 13.07
C PRO A 47 9.90 -10.42 12.43
N PHE A 48 10.51 -10.31 11.24
CA PHE A 48 10.84 -9.02 10.61
C PHE A 48 9.63 -8.34 9.96
N VAL A 49 8.81 -9.10 9.22
CA VAL A 49 7.59 -8.65 8.57
C VAL A 49 6.52 -9.75 8.66
N ILE A 50 5.46 -9.44 9.41
CA ILE A 50 4.30 -10.29 9.65
C ILE A 50 3.10 -9.66 8.93
N VAL A 51 2.34 -10.47 8.21
CA VAL A 51 1.18 -10.02 7.44
C VAL A 51 -0.11 -10.49 8.11
N GLU A 52 -1.00 -9.56 8.37
CA GLU A 52 -2.32 -9.79 8.96
C GLU A 52 -3.42 -9.28 8.04
N ASN A 53 -4.63 -9.78 8.24
CA ASN A 53 -5.81 -9.27 7.55
C ASN A 53 -6.19 -7.90 8.12
N VAL A 54 -6.86 -7.08 7.29
CA VAL A 54 -7.53 -5.88 7.79
C VAL A 54 -8.56 -6.25 8.84
N ASP A 55 -8.77 -5.37 9.81
CA ASP A 55 -9.78 -5.58 10.83
C ASP A 55 -11.18 -5.61 10.20
N TYR A 56 -12.00 -6.59 10.57
CA TYR A 56 -13.29 -6.84 9.93
C TYR A 56 -14.35 -5.80 10.31
N LEU A 57 -14.21 -5.18 11.49
CA LEU A 57 -15.15 -4.16 11.97
C LEU A 57 -14.86 -2.79 11.33
N THR A 58 -13.59 -2.40 11.29
CA THR A 58 -13.21 -1.06 10.80
C THR A 58 -12.85 -1.04 9.32
N GLY A 59 -12.52 -2.19 8.71
CA GLY A 59 -12.00 -2.27 7.35
C GLY A 59 -10.62 -1.62 7.19
N THR A 60 -9.92 -1.35 8.30
CA THR A 60 -8.63 -0.65 8.32
C THR A 60 -7.58 -1.40 9.12
N CYS A 61 -6.34 -0.93 9.03
CA CYS A 61 -5.22 -1.49 9.77
C CYS A 61 -5.18 -0.95 11.20
N VAL A 62 -5.07 -1.85 12.18
CA VAL A 62 -5.02 -1.50 13.61
C VAL A 62 -3.74 -0.72 13.97
N ARG A 63 -3.74 -0.10 15.15
CA ARG A 63 -2.58 0.67 15.66
C ARG A 63 -1.32 -0.20 15.63
N ASN A 64 -0.19 0.42 15.29
CA ASN A 64 1.13 -0.20 15.05
C ASN A 64 1.30 -1.01 13.76
N THR A 65 0.26 -1.25 12.97
CA THR A 65 0.40 -1.88 11.63
C THR A 65 0.43 -0.82 10.51
N VAL A 66 0.94 -1.18 9.33
CA VAL A 66 0.87 -0.33 8.12
C VAL A 66 0.04 -1.03 7.04
N PRO A 67 -0.74 -0.30 6.24
CA PRO A 67 -1.42 -0.89 5.09
C PRO A 67 -0.40 -1.34 4.05
N CYS A 68 -0.56 -2.56 3.55
CA CYS A 68 0.25 -3.13 2.49
C CYS A 68 -0.62 -3.89 1.48
N ARG A 69 -0.13 -4.06 0.25
CA ARG A 69 -0.87 -4.78 -0.81
C ARG A 69 -0.25 -6.13 -1.11
N LYS A 70 -1.08 -7.17 -1.22
CA LYS A 70 -0.69 -8.47 -1.75
C LYS A 70 -1.34 -8.65 -3.13
N TYR A 71 -0.52 -8.78 -4.16
CA TYR A 71 -0.98 -9.04 -5.51
C TYR A 71 -1.08 -10.54 -5.75
N PHE A 72 -2.18 -10.96 -6.38
CA PHE A 72 -2.36 -12.34 -6.81
C PHE A 72 -2.44 -12.40 -8.33
N ARG A 73 -1.80 -13.39 -8.94
CA ARG A 73 -2.04 -13.70 -10.35
C ARG A 73 -3.28 -14.58 -10.44
N LEU A 74 -4.35 -14.06 -11.04
CA LEU A 74 -5.44 -14.92 -11.50
C LEU A 74 -5.00 -15.57 -12.81
N ASN A 75 -4.99 -16.90 -12.86
CA ASN A 75 -4.45 -17.64 -14.00
C ASN A 75 -5.26 -17.49 -15.31
N ASN A 76 -6.37 -16.74 -15.33
CA ASN A 76 -7.32 -16.74 -16.46
C ASN A 76 -7.74 -15.34 -16.98
N SER A 77 -7.09 -14.24 -16.61
CA SER A 77 -7.41 -12.93 -17.18
C SER A 77 -6.18 -12.06 -17.37
N THR A 78 -5.91 -11.72 -18.64
CA THR A 78 -4.75 -10.97 -19.14
C THR A 78 -4.74 -9.48 -18.74
N THR A 79 -5.66 -9.05 -17.88
CA THR A 79 -5.80 -7.65 -17.47
C THR A 79 -6.20 -7.61 -16.00
N GLU A 80 -5.33 -7.00 -15.19
CA GLU A 80 -5.53 -6.63 -13.78
C GLU A 80 -5.45 -7.77 -12.76
N GLY A 81 -4.25 -7.96 -12.18
CA GLY A 81 -4.09 -8.80 -11.00
C GLY A 81 -4.82 -8.20 -9.80
N THR A 82 -5.74 -8.94 -9.20
CA THR A 82 -6.48 -8.52 -8.01
C THR A 82 -5.50 -8.24 -6.86
N SER A 83 -5.49 -6.99 -6.38
CA SER A 83 -4.70 -6.59 -5.21
C SER A 83 -5.58 -6.58 -3.97
N VAL A 84 -5.18 -7.32 -2.93
CA VAL A 84 -5.89 -7.34 -1.64
C VAL A 84 -5.13 -6.50 -0.64
N LYS A 85 -5.84 -5.61 0.07
CA LYS A 85 -5.28 -4.83 1.19
C LYS A 85 -5.06 -5.75 2.38
N LYS A 86 -3.87 -5.66 2.97
CA LYS A 86 -3.42 -6.36 4.17
C LYS A 86 -2.77 -5.36 5.13
N CYS A 87 -2.45 -5.81 6.33
CA CYS A 87 -1.75 -5.02 7.34
C CYS A 87 -0.42 -5.69 7.67
N CYS A 88 0.67 -4.95 7.52
CA CYS A 88 2.03 -5.42 7.77
C CYS A 88 2.54 -4.87 9.10
N LYS A 89 3.27 -5.68 9.87
CA LYS A 89 3.92 -5.31 11.14
C LYS A 89 5.24 -6.01 11.33
N GLY A 90 6.05 -5.59 12.30
CA GLY A 90 7.32 -6.22 12.64
C GLY A 90 8.48 -5.23 12.58
N PHE A 91 9.68 -5.72 12.88
CA PHE A 91 10.88 -4.90 13.04
C PHE A 91 11.18 -3.99 11.84
N CYS A 92 11.12 -4.54 10.62
CA CYS A 92 11.40 -3.76 9.41
C CYS A 92 10.34 -2.67 9.17
N ILE A 93 9.09 -2.94 9.53
CA ILE A 93 7.97 -2.01 9.39
C ILE A 93 8.09 -0.86 10.39
N ASP A 94 8.52 -1.14 11.62
CA ASP A 94 8.71 -0.11 12.65
C ASP A 94 9.86 0.83 12.28
N ILE A 95 10.97 0.29 11.77
CA ILE A 95 12.08 1.09 11.22
C ILE A 95 11.58 1.95 10.06
N LEU A 96 10.86 1.35 9.09
CA LEU A 96 10.34 2.08 7.94
C LEU A 96 9.44 3.25 8.34
N LYS A 97 8.53 3.02 9.29
CA LYS A 97 7.67 4.08 9.88
C LYS A 97 8.47 5.17 10.57
N LYS A 98 9.55 4.82 11.27
CA LYS A 98 10.41 5.81 11.93
C LYS A 98 11.17 6.65 10.91
N LEU A 99 11.76 6.00 9.90
CA LEU A 99 12.48 6.66 8.81
C LEU A 99 11.57 7.60 8.02
N SER A 100 10.36 7.18 7.66
CA SER A 100 9.43 8.01 6.89
C SER A 100 9.06 9.30 7.63
N LYS A 101 8.88 9.23 8.95
CA LYS A 101 8.60 10.41 9.78
C LYS A 101 9.81 11.32 9.97
N THR A 102 11.01 10.74 10.11
CA THR A 102 12.24 11.51 10.33
C THR A 102 12.72 12.19 9.05
N VAL A 103 12.71 11.48 7.93
CA VAL A 103 13.19 11.96 6.62
C VAL A 103 12.09 12.69 5.84
N LYS A 104 10.82 12.52 6.23
CA LYS A 104 9.62 13.12 5.60
C LYS A 104 9.41 12.67 4.15
N PHE A 105 9.34 11.36 3.94
CA PHE A 105 8.90 10.77 2.67
C PHE A 105 7.60 9.97 2.85
N THR A 106 6.89 9.76 1.75
CA THR A 106 5.71 8.90 1.69
C THR A 106 6.06 7.60 0.96
N TYR A 107 5.34 6.52 1.25
CA TYR A 107 5.65 5.24 0.62
C TYR A 107 4.42 4.35 0.47
N ASP A 108 4.51 3.48 -0.52
CA ASP A 108 3.62 2.37 -0.77
C ASP A 108 4.32 1.06 -0.44
N LEU A 109 3.67 0.20 0.34
CA LEU A 109 4.21 -1.11 0.70
C LEU A 109 3.46 -2.23 -0.03
N TYR A 110 4.18 -3.08 -0.74
CA TYR A 110 3.62 -4.29 -1.36
C TYR A 110 4.45 -5.53 -1.07
N LEU A 111 3.77 -6.68 -1.07
CA LEU A 111 4.35 -7.98 -0.81
C LEU A 111 4.73 -8.66 -2.12
N VAL A 112 5.91 -9.29 -2.16
CA VAL A 112 6.33 -10.07 -3.33
C VAL A 112 5.37 -11.25 -3.54
N THR A 113 5.00 -11.50 -4.79
CA THR A 113 4.04 -12.55 -5.17
C THR A 113 4.64 -13.96 -5.13
N ASN A 114 5.95 -14.09 -5.34
CA ASN A 114 6.64 -15.38 -5.37
C ASN A 114 7.08 -15.88 -3.98
N GLY A 115 7.04 -15.03 -2.95
CA GLY A 115 7.52 -15.33 -1.60
C GLY A 115 9.00 -15.73 -1.51
N LYS A 116 9.84 -15.37 -2.50
CA LYS A 116 11.24 -15.81 -2.57
C LYS A 116 12.19 -14.63 -2.76
N HIS A 117 13.35 -14.74 -2.13
CA HIS A 117 14.49 -13.86 -2.36
C HIS A 117 15.05 -14.06 -3.78
N GLY A 118 15.51 -12.97 -4.40
CA GLY A 118 16.20 -13.03 -5.68
C GLY A 118 17.52 -13.79 -5.55
N LYS A 119 17.73 -14.81 -6.39
CA LYS A 119 18.97 -15.56 -6.48
C LYS A 119 19.48 -15.47 -7.91
N LYS A 120 20.77 -15.16 -8.08
CA LYS A 120 21.44 -15.22 -9.39
C LYS A 120 21.59 -16.69 -9.79
N ILE A 121 21.15 -17.02 -11.00
CA ILE A 121 21.38 -18.31 -11.66
C ILE A 121 22.78 -18.28 -12.29
#